data_AF-A0A4U8W9X3-F1
#
_entry.id   AF-A0A4U8W9X3-F1
#
_cell.length_a   1.000
_cell.length_b   1.000
_cell.length_c   1.000
_cell.angle_alpha   90.00
_cell.angle_beta   90.00
_cell.angle_gamma   90.00
#
_symmetry.space_group_name_H-M   'P 1'
#
loop_
_entity.id
_entity.type
_entity.pdbx_description
1 polymer ?
#
loop_
_entity_poly.entity_id
_entity_poly.type
_entity_poly.pdbx_seq_one_letter_code
_entity_poly.pdbx_strand_id
1 'polypeptide(L)'
;MKILSSRWHCFEYTPVDPGPCAVELAPASVALARTFHDCLLLHIYVEPGERGPSGEVVRAIQAMITQSAAAYVVINGSPVLPSGAGRAAMSGPDLLAHLADTLDLVEEIAERLEERGERVHLMPFGWHLECGRACAFAGPCDVVRVGEPAQLRRRMPEPAVLPTTFTTFGSTRAKPSGWATMHLIPPRRQPIGPSTRSR
;
A
#
# COMPACT_ATOMS: atom_id res chain seq x y z
N MET A 1 0.85 -11.45 0.58
CA MET A 1 1.18 -10.04 0.42
C MET A 1 -0.04 -9.37 -0.10
N LYS A 2 -0.33 -8.19 0.41
CA LYS A 2 -1.37 -7.35 -0.15
C LYS A 2 -0.78 -5.98 -0.43
N ILE A 3 -0.91 -5.54 -1.67
CA ILE A 3 -0.49 -4.22 -2.11
C ILE A 3 -1.74 -3.46 -2.50
N LEU A 4 -1.98 -2.33 -1.84
CA LEU A 4 -3.01 -1.37 -2.23
C LEU A 4 -2.33 -0.19 -2.90
N SER A 5 -2.77 0.19 -4.10
CA SER A 5 -2.19 1.33 -4.81
C SER A 5 -3.21 2.45 -5.02
N SER A 6 -2.75 3.68 -4.87
CA SER A 6 -3.54 4.89 -5.05
C SER A 6 -2.73 5.97 -5.73
N ARG A 7 -3.35 6.67 -6.69
CA ARG A 7 -2.73 7.79 -7.41
C ARG A 7 -3.11 9.10 -6.73
N TRP A 8 -2.13 9.99 -6.64
CA TRP A 8 -2.26 11.31 -6.02
C TRP A 8 -1.63 12.37 -6.92
N HIS A 9 -2.33 13.49 -7.14
CA HIS A 9 -1.73 14.68 -7.77
C HIS A 9 -0.78 15.38 -6.82
N CYS A 10 -1.10 15.32 -5.52
CA CYS A 10 -0.26 15.81 -4.45
C CYS A 10 -0.48 14.90 -3.25
N PHE A 11 0.60 14.35 -2.70
CA PHE A 11 0.58 13.60 -1.45
C PHE A 11 1.54 14.29 -0.48
N GLU A 12 1.01 14.67 0.67
CA GLU A 12 1.78 15.34 1.71
C GLU A 12 1.60 14.58 3.01
N TYR A 13 2.68 14.29 3.72
CA TYR A 13 2.58 13.69 5.04
C TYR A 13 3.59 14.29 6.01
N THR A 14 3.25 14.29 7.29
CA THR A 14 4.13 14.75 8.37
C THR A 14 4.24 13.66 9.44
N PRO A 15 5.44 13.15 9.76
CA PRO A 15 5.65 12.26 10.90
C PRO A 15 5.45 13.03 12.20
N VAL A 16 4.57 12.55 13.07
CA VAL A 16 4.22 13.25 14.32
C VAL A 16 4.84 12.55 15.50
N ASP A 17 4.39 11.31 15.77
CA ASP A 17 4.80 10.54 16.94
C ASP A 17 5.15 9.09 16.54
N PRO A 18 6.12 8.46 17.24
CA PRO A 18 6.41 7.05 17.02
C PRO A 18 5.22 6.19 17.46
N GLY A 19 4.80 5.26 16.59
CA GLY A 19 3.83 4.23 16.92
C GLY A 19 4.48 2.91 17.34
N PRO A 20 3.67 1.86 17.55
CA PRO A 20 4.19 0.52 17.80
C PRO A 20 5.09 0.08 16.64
N CYS A 21 6.29 -0.41 16.94
CA CYS A 21 7.26 -0.83 15.93
C CYS A 21 7.79 0.30 15.02
N ALA A 22 7.74 1.56 15.50
CA ALA A 22 8.37 2.67 14.78
C ALA A 22 9.88 2.42 14.64
N VAL A 23 10.36 2.45 13.40
CA VAL A 23 11.81 2.44 13.12
C VAL A 23 12.38 3.80 13.43
N GLU A 24 13.63 3.85 13.92
CA GLU A 24 14.29 5.11 14.25
C GLU A 24 14.27 6.08 13.05
N LEU A 25 13.86 7.32 13.32
CA LEU A 25 13.82 8.39 12.34
C LEU A 25 14.75 9.51 12.81
N ALA A 26 15.53 10.08 11.88
CA ALA A 26 16.39 11.21 12.18
C ALA A 26 15.56 12.35 12.82
N PRO A 27 16.01 12.96 13.93
CA PRO A 27 15.24 14.00 14.63
C PRO A 27 14.80 15.16 13.75
N ALA A 28 15.61 15.53 12.74
CA ALA A 28 15.29 16.58 11.78
C ALA A 28 14.15 16.25 10.81
N SER A 29 13.75 14.97 10.72
CA SER A 29 12.64 14.50 9.89
C SER A 29 11.32 14.39 10.66
N VAL A 30 11.35 14.48 11.99
CA VAL A 30 10.14 14.53 12.83
C VAL A 30 9.49 15.91 12.68
N ALA A 31 8.17 15.95 12.55
CA ALA A 31 7.38 17.15 12.26
C ALA A 31 7.75 17.87 10.94
N LEU A 32 8.57 17.24 10.08
CA LEU A 32 8.91 17.76 8.76
C LEU A 32 7.93 17.22 7.72
N ALA A 33 7.14 18.10 7.13
CA ALA A 33 6.26 17.76 6.03
C ALA A 33 7.05 17.31 4.80
N ARG A 34 6.67 16.18 4.22
CA ARG A 34 7.18 15.67 2.95
C ARG A 34 6.07 15.74 1.91
N THR A 35 6.37 16.29 0.74
CA THR A 35 5.40 16.50 -0.34
C THR A 35 5.87 15.84 -1.62
N PHE A 36 4.96 15.14 -2.29
CA PHE A 36 5.18 14.44 -3.56
C PHE A 36 4.10 14.83 -4.54
N HIS A 37 4.49 15.15 -5.78
CA HIS A 37 3.56 15.51 -6.85
C HIS A 37 3.45 14.37 -7.87
N ASP A 38 2.23 14.17 -8.38
CA ASP A 38 1.89 13.12 -9.35
C ASP A 38 2.49 11.75 -8.97
N CYS A 39 2.17 11.27 -7.78
CA CYS A 39 2.77 10.08 -7.20
C CYS A 39 1.80 8.89 -7.08
N LEU A 40 2.38 7.71 -7.03
CA LEU A 40 1.71 6.45 -6.72
C LEU A 40 2.04 6.05 -5.29
N LEU A 41 1.05 6.06 -4.40
CA LEU A 41 1.17 5.58 -3.03
C LEU A 41 0.83 4.09 -2.98
N LEU A 42 1.81 3.30 -2.57
CA LEU A 42 1.71 1.85 -2.37
C LEU A 42 1.66 1.54 -0.87
N HIS A 43 0.56 0.96 -0.41
CA HIS A 43 0.50 0.36 0.92
C HIS A 43 0.79 -1.12 0.83
N ILE A 44 1.89 -1.55 1.43
CA ILE A 44 2.33 -2.94 1.42
C ILE A 44 2.05 -3.57 2.78
N TYR A 45 1.27 -4.65 2.75
CA TYR A 45 0.98 -5.49 3.90
C TYR A 45 1.55 -6.87 3.64
N VAL A 46 2.42 -7.32 4.54
CA VAL A 46 3.07 -8.62 4.46
C VAL A 46 2.33 -9.56 5.39
N GLU A 47 2.00 -10.75 4.90
CA GLU A 47 1.40 -11.78 5.75
C GLU A 47 2.50 -12.65 6.38
N PRO A 48 2.34 -13.13 7.62
CA PRO A 48 3.30 -14.02 8.23
C PRO A 48 3.59 -15.25 7.35
N GLY A 49 4.86 -15.60 7.18
CA GLY A 49 5.29 -16.76 6.39
C GLY A 49 5.32 -16.52 4.88
N GLU A 50 5.11 -15.28 4.43
CA GLU A 50 5.45 -14.94 3.06
C GLU A 50 6.94 -15.01 2.79
N ARG A 51 7.26 -15.56 1.62
CA ARG A 51 8.62 -15.54 1.09
C ARG A 51 8.84 -14.22 0.37
N GLY A 52 10.09 -13.76 0.36
CA GLY A 52 10.54 -12.46 -0.16
C GLY A 52 10.02 -12.08 -1.54
N PRO A 53 10.30 -10.86 -2.03
CA PRO A 53 9.61 -10.30 -3.16
C PRO A 53 9.92 -11.13 -4.39
N SER A 54 8.94 -11.92 -4.83
CA SER A 54 9.11 -12.67 -6.07
C SER A 54 9.26 -11.66 -7.22
N GLY A 55 10.01 -12.02 -8.26
CA GLY A 55 10.11 -11.18 -9.45
C GLY A 55 8.72 -10.86 -10.06
N GLU A 56 7.68 -11.62 -9.73
CA GLU A 56 6.29 -11.32 -10.09
C GLU A 56 5.72 -10.11 -9.34
N VAL A 57 6.04 -9.95 -8.05
CA VAL A 57 5.60 -8.79 -7.26
C VAL A 57 6.16 -7.51 -7.84
N VAL A 58 7.48 -7.47 -8.08
CA VAL A 58 8.14 -6.30 -8.66
C VAL A 58 7.56 -5.99 -10.04
N ARG A 59 7.35 -7.00 -10.90
CA ARG A 59 6.71 -6.81 -12.21
C ARG A 59 5.27 -6.28 -12.11
N ALA A 60 4.48 -6.76 -11.16
CA ALA A 60 3.13 -6.26 -10.92
C ALA A 60 3.15 -4.78 -10.49
N ILE A 61 4.09 -4.40 -9.62
CA ILE A 61 4.27 -3.00 -9.21
C ILE A 61 4.70 -2.13 -10.41
N GLN A 62 5.64 -2.58 -11.23
CA GLN A 62 6.03 -1.85 -12.44
C GLN A 62 4.88 -1.66 -13.42
N ALA A 63 4.02 -2.66 -13.59
CA ALA A 63 2.82 -2.54 -14.41
C ALA A 63 1.89 -1.46 -13.85
N MET A 64 1.69 -1.41 -12.52
CA MET A 64 0.89 -0.34 -11.87
C MET A 64 1.52 1.04 -12.08
N ILE A 65 2.84 1.18 -11.90
CA ILE A 65 3.56 2.45 -12.13
C ILE A 65 3.35 2.92 -13.57
N THR A 66 3.60 2.03 -14.54
CA THR A 66 3.46 2.33 -15.97
C THR A 66 2.03 2.76 -16.33
N GLN A 67 1.03 2.06 -15.82
CA GLN A 67 -0.39 2.40 -16.05
C GLN A 67 -0.80 3.70 -15.35
N SER A 68 -0.23 3.97 -14.18
CA SER A 68 -0.53 5.17 -13.41
C SER A 68 0.12 6.43 -13.97
N ALA A 69 1.14 6.32 -14.83
CA ALA A 69 1.94 7.46 -15.30
C ALA A 69 2.38 8.39 -14.14
N ALA A 70 2.64 7.81 -12.96
CA ALA A 70 3.13 8.54 -11.81
C ALA A 70 4.61 8.87 -12.01
N ALA A 71 5.01 10.08 -11.63
CA ALA A 71 6.40 10.54 -11.68
C ALA A 71 7.21 10.09 -10.47
N TYR A 72 6.54 9.58 -9.43
CA TYR A 72 7.14 9.26 -8.14
C TYR A 72 6.36 8.12 -7.46
N VAL A 73 7.06 7.25 -6.74
CA VAL A 73 6.46 6.13 -6.00
C VAL A 73 6.72 6.33 -4.53
N VAL A 74 5.65 6.35 -3.73
CA VAL A 74 5.73 6.47 -2.28
C VAL A 74 5.27 5.14 -1.68
N ILE A 75 6.09 4.53 -0.84
CA ILE A 75 5.81 3.21 -0.27
C ILE A 75 5.58 3.35 1.23
N ASN A 76 4.45 2.81 1.69
CA ASN A 76 4.11 2.70 3.10
C ASN A 76 4.02 1.23 3.49
N GLY A 77 5.01 0.75 4.24
CA GLY A 77 4.98 -0.57 4.85
C GLY A 77 4.19 -0.55 6.15
N SER A 78 3.40 -1.59 6.40
CA SER A 78 2.70 -1.78 7.68
C SER A 78 2.88 -3.21 8.17
N PRO A 79 3.33 -3.42 9.42
CA PRO A 79 3.39 -4.76 10.03
C PRO A 79 1.98 -5.21 10.47
N VAL A 80 1.02 -4.29 10.49
CA VAL A 80 -0.35 -4.57 10.93
C VAL A 80 -1.18 -5.00 9.72
N LEU A 81 -1.64 -6.25 9.76
CA LEU A 81 -2.60 -6.79 8.80
C LEU A 81 -3.94 -6.04 8.86
N PRO A 82 -4.60 -5.78 7.72
CA PRO A 82 -5.95 -5.25 7.70
C PRO A 82 -6.96 -6.31 8.16
N SER A 83 -7.11 -6.45 9.49
CA SER A 83 -8.09 -7.28 10.22
C SER A 83 -8.08 -8.79 9.96
N GLY A 84 -8.19 -9.58 11.03
CA GLY A 84 -8.30 -11.03 10.97
C GLY A 84 -7.66 -11.73 12.17
N ALA A 85 -7.85 -13.04 12.27
CA ALA A 85 -7.30 -13.90 13.34
C ALA A 85 -5.77 -13.77 13.51
N GLY A 86 -5.04 -13.39 12.44
CA GLY A 86 -3.60 -13.13 12.48
C GLY A 86 -3.18 -11.96 13.36
N ARG A 87 -4.03 -10.94 13.56
CA ARG A 87 -3.72 -9.81 14.47
C ARG A 87 -3.72 -10.22 15.94
N ALA A 88 -4.53 -11.23 16.31
CA ALA A 88 -4.63 -11.72 17.67
C ALA A 88 -3.55 -12.76 18.03
N ALA A 89 -2.90 -13.36 17.03
CA ALA A 89 -1.93 -14.43 17.20
C ALA A 89 -0.48 -13.96 17.33
N MET A 90 -0.16 -12.72 16.94
CA MET A 90 1.21 -12.20 16.94
C MET A 90 1.51 -11.49 18.27
N SER A 91 2.33 -12.11 19.11
CA SER A 91 2.80 -11.51 20.37
C SER A 91 4.28 -11.82 20.61
N GLY A 92 4.99 -10.92 21.29
CA GLY A 92 6.38 -11.17 21.70
C GLY A 92 7.35 -11.33 20.51
N PRO A 93 8.29 -12.30 20.56
CA PRO A 93 9.33 -12.48 19.54
C PRO A 93 8.82 -12.66 18.10
N ASP A 94 7.66 -13.30 17.92
CA ASP A 94 7.09 -13.56 16.60
C ASP A 94 6.69 -12.26 15.89
N LEU A 95 6.25 -11.25 16.65
CA LEU A 95 5.94 -9.92 16.12
C LEU A 95 7.20 -9.19 15.63
N LEU A 96 8.32 -9.31 16.36
CA LEU A 96 9.57 -8.69 15.98
C LEU A 96 10.21 -9.37 14.77
N ALA A 97 10.13 -10.70 14.69
CA ALA A 97 10.57 -11.44 13.51
C ALA A 97 9.76 -11.02 12.28
N HIS A 98 8.43 -10.99 12.40
CA HIS A 98 7.56 -10.55 11.31
C HIS A 98 7.79 -9.08 10.92
N LEU A 99 8.08 -8.21 11.88
CA LEU A 99 8.46 -6.82 11.64
C LEU A 99 9.75 -6.74 10.81
N ALA A 100 10.80 -7.46 11.21
CA ALA A 100 12.06 -7.51 10.49
C ALA A 100 11.86 -8.03 9.06
N ASP A 101 11.15 -9.15 8.90
CA ASP A 101 10.81 -9.71 7.59
C ASP A 101 10.04 -8.70 6.71
N THR A 102 9.13 -7.92 7.31
CA THR A 102 8.36 -6.91 6.60
C THR A 102 9.23 -5.74 6.16
N LEU A 103 10.16 -5.29 7.01
CA LEU A 103 11.09 -4.21 6.69
C LEU A 103 12.03 -4.63 5.57
N ASP A 104 12.70 -5.78 5.72
CA ASP A 104 13.61 -6.34 4.72
C ASP A 104 12.91 -6.47 3.36
N LEU A 105 11.65 -6.92 3.36
CA LEU A 105 10.86 -7.08 2.14
C LEU A 105 10.49 -5.74 1.49
N VAL A 106 10.08 -4.75 2.29
CA VAL A 106 9.72 -3.43 1.78
C VAL A 106 10.95 -2.70 1.25
N GLU A 107 12.09 -2.83 1.93
CA GLU A 107 13.38 -2.31 1.49
C GLU A 107 13.83 -2.99 0.20
N GLU A 108 13.81 -4.32 0.11
CA GLU A 108 14.16 -5.03 -1.12
C GLU A 108 13.24 -4.61 -2.28
N ILE A 109 11.93 -4.44 -2.07
CA ILE A 109 11.03 -3.94 -3.12
C ILE A 109 11.44 -2.54 -3.58
N ALA A 110 11.76 -1.64 -2.65
CA ALA A 110 12.18 -0.29 -2.97
C ALA A 110 13.49 -0.28 -3.77
N GLU A 111 14.51 -0.99 -3.31
CA GLU A 111 15.80 -1.13 -4.00
C GLU A 111 15.61 -1.65 -5.43
N ARG A 112 14.81 -2.70 -5.61
CA ARG A 112 14.54 -3.27 -6.94
C ARG A 112 13.85 -2.27 -7.86
N LEU A 113 12.95 -1.43 -7.35
CA LEU A 113 12.31 -0.39 -8.15
C LEU A 113 13.29 0.73 -8.51
N GLU A 114 14.15 1.14 -7.57
CA GLU A 114 15.20 2.13 -7.82
C GLU A 114 16.24 1.65 -8.85
N GLU A 115 16.66 0.38 -8.78
CA GLU A 115 17.53 -0.27 -9.79
C GLU A 115 16.95 -0.18 -11.21
N ARG A 116 15.62 -0.09 -11.32
CA ARG A 116 14.88 0.00 -12.59
C ARG A 116 14.64 1.45 -13.02
N GLY A 117 15.16 2.43 -12.29
CA GLY A 117 15.09 3.86 -12.60
C GLY A 117 13.87 4.57 -12.00
N GLU A 118 13.10 3.90 -11.14
CA GLU A 118 11.94 4.52 -10.50
C GLU A 118 12.38 5.46 -9.36
N ARG A 119 11.67 6.58 -9.19
CA ARG A 119 11.90 7.50 -8.07
C ARG A 119 11.07 7.04 -6.87
N VAL A 120 11.72 6.37 -5.93
CA VAL A 120 11.05 5.73 -4.78
C VAL A 120 11.29 6.54 -3.51
N HIS A 121 10.30 6.55 -2.62
CA HIS A 121 10.45 7.04 -1.26
C HIS A 121 9.75 6.12 -0.28
N LEU A 122 10.51 5.63 0.70
CA LEU A 122 9.99 4.86 1.83
C LEU A 122 9.47 5.81 2.92
N MET A 123 8.20 5.67 3.25
CA MET A 123 7.60 6.36 4.39
C MET A 123 8.16 5.79 5.70
N PRO A 124 8.31 6.62 6.76
CA PRO A 124 8.89 6.17 8.02
C PRO A 124 8.00 5.11 8.66
N PHE A 125 8.54 3.91 8.77
CA PHE A 125 7.79 2.73 9.14
C PHE A 125 7.34 2.79 10.61
N GLY A 126 6.07 2.47 10.86
CA GLY A 126 5.49 2.44 12.21
C GLY A 126 5.26 3.80 12.86
N TRP A 127 5.54 4.90 12.16
CA TRP A 127 5.23 6.25 12.66
C TRP A 127 3.77 6.61 12.45
N HIS A 128 3.23 7.41 13.37
CA HIS A 128 1.96 8.10 13.13
C HIS A 128 2.21 9.27 12.18
N LEU A 129 1.37 9.33 11.14
CA LEU A 129 1.52 10.28 10.05
C LEU A 129 0.23 11.08 9.89
N GLU A 130 0.36 12.39 9.76
CA GLU A 130 -0.74 13.27 9.41
C GLU A 130 -0.70 13.59 7.90
N CYS A 131 -1.84 13.46 7.20
CA CYS A 131 -1.94 13.96 5.81
C CYS A 131 -1.92 15.47 5.83
N GLY A 132 -1.09 16.08 4.99
CA GLY A 132 -1.08 17.51 4.81
C GLY A 132 -2.34 18.04 4.12
N ARG A 133 -2.54 19.36 4.20
CA ARG A 133 -3.71 20.02 3.59
C ARG A 133 -3.64 20.03 2.07
N ALA A 134 -2.47 19.85 1.48
CA ALA A 134 -2.29 19.80 0.03
C ALA A 134 -2.60 18.42 -0.58
N CYS A 135 -2.90 17.40 0.24
CA CYS A 135 -3.26 16.06 -0.22
C CYS A 135 -4.42 16.11 -1.26
N ALA A 136 -4.16 15.69 -2.49
CA ALA A 136 -5.10 15.70 -3.61
C ALA A 136 -5.15 14.32 -4.28
N PHE A 137 -6.15 13.52 -3.91
CA PHE A 137 -6.37 12.17 -4.43
C PHE A 137 -6.81 12.21 -5.89
N ALA A 138 -6.14 11.45 -6.75
CA ALA A 138 -6.43 11.37 -8.18
C ALA A 138 -7.27 10.11 -8.53
N GLY A 139 -7.16 9.04 -7.75
CA GLY A 139 -7.96 7.83 -7.95
C GLY A 139 -7.29 6.56 -7.41
N PRO A 140 -8.03 5.46 -7.26
CA PRO A 140 -7.43 4.16 -7.00
C PRO A 140 -6.72 3.65 -8.27
N CYS A 141 -5.63 2.88 -8.09
CA CYS A 141 -5.00 2.17 -9.19
C CYS A 141 -5.41 0.69 -9.15
N ASP A 142 -4.95 -0.08 -8.17
CA ASP A 142 -5.20 -1.52 -8.11
C ASP A 142 -5.04 -2.11 -6.69
N VAL A 143 -5.53 -3.33 -6.51
CA VAL A 143 -5.26 -4.17 -5.33
C VAL A 143 -4.63 -5.47 -5.79
N VAL A 144 -3.37 -5.70 -5.43
CA VAL A 144 -2.67 -6.95 -5.72
C VAL A 144 -2.67 -7.81 -4.47
N ARG A 145 -3.19 -9.04 -4.56
CA ARG A 145 -2.93 -10.08 -3.58
C ARG A 145 -1.92 -11.06 -4.17
N VAL A 146 -0.75 -11.13 -3.55
CA VAL A 146 0.27 -12.13 -3.85
C VAL A 146 0.06 -13.23 -2.81
N GLY A 147 -0.27 -14.44 -3.22
CA GLY A 147 -0.51 -15.54 -2.27
C GLY A 147 -1.75 -16.41 -2.49
N GLU A 148 -2.22 -16.61 -3.73
CA GLU A 148 -3.01 -17.82 -4.02
C GLU A 148 -2.10 -18.85 -4.69
N PRO A 149 -1.75 -19.98 -4.04
CA PRO A 149 -1.54 -21.18 -4.82
C PRO A 149 -2.89 -21.48 -5.47
N ALA A 150 -2.90 -21.63 -6.80
CA ALA A 150 -4.03 -22.17 -7.53
C ALA A 150 -4.59 -23.34 -6.73
N GLN A 151 -5.84 -23.22 -6.26
CA GLN A 151 -6.45 -24.27 -5.47
C GLN A 151 -6.21 -25.61 -6.17
N LEU A 152 -5.70 -26.54 -5.37
CA LEU A 152 -5.58 -27.96 -5.65
C LEU A 152 -6.93 -28.46 -6.16
N ARG A 153 -7.21 -28.32 -7.46
CA ARG A 153 -8.31 -29.01 -8.12
C ARG A 153 -7.97 -30.48 -7.96
N ARG A 154 -8.64 -31.13 -7.01
CA ARG A 154 -8.68 -32.58 -6.88
C ARG A 154 -8.79 -33.16 -8.29
N ARG A 155 -7.77 -33.93 -8.67
CA ARG A 155 -7.77 -34.76 -9.88
C ARG A 155 -9.05 -35.59 -9.90
N MET A 156 -9.84 -35.43 -10.94
CA MET A 156 -10.67 -36.49 -11.52
C MET A 156 -10.41 -36.45 -13.04
N PRO A 157 -10.29 -37.61 -13.71
CA PRO A 157 -9.43 -37.74 -14.87
C PRO A 157 -10.02 -37.11 -16.14
N GLU A 158 -9.11 -36.59 -16.94
CA GLU A 158 -9.28 -36.05 -18.29
C GLU A 158 -9.90 -37.09 -19.25
N PRO A 159 -10.50 -36.69 -20.40
CA PRO A 159 -9.65 -36.14 -21.46
C PRO A 159 -10.21 -35.00 -22.34
N ALA A 160 -9.24 -34.22 -22.82
CA ALA A 160 -9.04 -33.69 -24.17
C ALA A 160 -9.53 -32.26 -24.52
N VAL A 161 -8.53 -31.53 -25.06
CA VAL A 161 -8.54 -30.45 -26.07
C VAL A 161 -8.35 -29.01 -25.55
N LEU A 162 -7.16 -28.47 -25.85
CA LEU A 162 -6.71 -27.07 -25.81
C LEU A 162 -7.60 -26.16 -26.72
N PRO A 163 -7.77 -24.84 -26.46
CA PRO A 163 -6.65 -23.94 -26.19
C PRO A 163 -6.83 -22.92 -25.06
N THR A 164 -5.65 -22.47 -24.62
CA THR A 164 -5.30 -21.37 -23.72
C THR A 164 -6.34 -20.25 -23.64
N THR A 165 -6.95 -20.07 -22.48
CA THR A 165 -7.70 -18.85 -22.13
C THR A 165 -7.04 -18.21 -20.91
N PHE A 166 -6.35 -17.09 -21.11
CA PHE A 166 -5.96 -16.21 -20.01
C PHE A 166 -7.24 -15.68 -19.36
N THR A 167 -7.46 -16.00 -18.08
CA THR A 167 -8.58 -15.45 -17.32
C THR A 167 -8.13 -14.15 -16.69
N THR A 168 -8.28 -13.05 -17.42
CA THR A 168 -8.24 -11.71 -16.85
C THR A 168 -9.48 -11.55 -15.98
N PHE A 169 -9.33 -11.65 -14.65
CA PHE A 169 -10.42 -11.27 -13.76
C PHE A 169 -10.57 -9.75 -13.82
N GLY A 170 -11.70 -9.32 -14.37
CA GLY A 170 -12.02 -7.92 -14.62
C GLY A 170 -12.01 -7.07 -13.35
N SER A 171 -11.73 -5.79 -13.57
CA SER A 171 -11.97 -4.68 -12.65
C SER A 171 -13.32 -4.85 -11.96
N THR A 172 -13.29 -5.38 -10.73
CA THR A 172 -14.43 -5.23 -9.84
C THR A 172 -14.28 -3.84 -9.26
N ARG A 173 -15.16 -2.93 -9.72
CA ARG A 173 -15.44 -1.64 -9.08
C ARG A 173 -16.07 -1.90 -7.71
N ALA A 174 -15.32 -2.54 -6.81
CA ALA A 174 -15.68 -2.68 -5.43
C ALA A 174 -15.55 -1.29 -4.83
N LYS A 175 -16.65 -0.77 -4.27
CA LYS A 175 -16.60 0.39 -3.40
C LYS A 175 -15.48 0.15 -2.39
N PRO A 176 -14.54 1.11 -2.19
CA PRO A 176 -13.53 0.93 -1.18
C PRO A 176 -14.25 0.63 0.14
N SER A 177 -13.95 -0.53 0.73
CA SER A 177 -14.40 -0.82 2.08
C SER A 177 -13.88 0.32 2.96
N GLY A 178 -14.72 0.84 3.86
CA GLY A 178 -14.48 2.05 4.65
C GLY A 178 -13.25 2.05 5.56
N TRP A 179 -12.34 1.09 5.40
CA TRP A 179 -11.06 0.99 6.10
C TRP A 179 -9.92 1.71 5.38
N ALA A 180 -9.97 1.87 4.05
CA ALA A 180 -9.02 2.73 3.33
C ALA A 180 -9.09 4.20 3.79
N THR A 181 -10.13 4.56 4.55
CA THR A 181 -10.37 5.88 5.13
C THR A 181 -9.81 6.03 6.55
N MET A 182 -9.30 4.97 7.18
CA MET A 182 -9.07 4.97 8.64
C MET A 182 -7.68 5.45 9.10
N HIS A 183 -6.69 5.59 8.21
CA HIS A 183 -5.35 6.06 8.60
C HIS A 183 -4.79 7.24 7.80
N LEU A 184 -5.57 7.80 6.87
CA LEU A 184 -5.34 9.12 6.29
C LEU A 184 -6.74 9.71 6.09
N ILE A 185 -7.31 10.31 7.14
CA ILE A 185 -8.61 10.97 7.04
C ILE A 185 -8.40 12.25 6.22
N PRO A 186 -8.92 12.37 4.99
CA PRO A 186 -8.97 13.67 4.34
C PRO A 186 -9.88 14.59 5.18
N PRO A 187 -9.53 15.88 5.35
CA PRO A 187 -10.41 16.80 6.08
C PRO A 187 -11.78 16.80 5.40
N ARG A 188 -12.83 16.47 6.16
CA ARG A 188 -14.21 16.59 5.70
C ARG A 188 -14.39 18.01 5.17
N ARG A 189 -14.72 18.15 3.88
CA ARG A 189 -15.24 19.41 3.34
C ARG A 189 -16.44 19.80 4.20
N GLN A 190 -16.33 20.88 4.97
CA GLN A 190 -17.51 21.48 5.57
C GLN A 190 -18.46 21.88 4.44
N PRO A 191 -19.75 21.51 4.49
CA PRO A 191 -20.71 22.04 3.55
C PRO A 191 -20.79 23.56 3.76
N ILE A 192 -20.52 24.30 2.68
CA ILE A 192 -20.85 25.71 2.58
C ILE A 192 -22.37 25.79 2.72
N GLY A 193 -22.84 26.13 3.92
CA GLY A 193 -24.23 26.47 4.18
C GLY A 193 -24.63 27.70 3.38
N PRO A 194 -25.91 27.82 2.97
CA PRO A 194 -26.35 28.96 2.19
C PRO A 194 -26.22 30.23 3.03
N SER A 195 -25.42 31.18 2.54
CA SER A 195 -25.41 32.56 3.02
C SER A 195 -26.80 33.16 2.82
N THR A 196 -27.62 33.15 3.87
CA THR A 196 -28.86 33.91 3.93
C THR A 196 -28.53 35.40 3.96
N ARG A 197 -28.55 36.01 2.78
CA ARG A 197 -28.59 37.47 2.62
C ARG A 197 -29.97 37.94 3.07
N SER A 198 -30.09 38.36 4.31
CA SER A 198 -31.24 39.14 4.79
C SER A 198 -30.93 40.62 4.58
N ARG A 199 -31.91 41.32 3.99
CA ARG A 199 -32.00 42.78 3.86
C ARG A 199 -32.21 43.43 5.22
#